data_AF-A0A920PL96-F1
#
_entry.id   AF-A0A920PL96-F1
#
_cell.length_a   1.000
_cell.length_b   1.000
_cell.length_c   1.000
_cell.angle_alpha   90.00
_cell.angle_beta   90.00
_cell.angle_gamma   90.00
#
_symmetry.space_group_name_H-M   'P 1'
#
loop_
_entity.id
_entity.type
_entity.pdbx_description
1 polymer ?
#
loop_
_entity_poly.entity_id
_entity_poly.type
_entity_poly.pdbx_seq_one_letter_code
_entity_poly.pdbx_strand_id
1 'polypeptide(L)' 'MTRSNNPLEINLDRFCALDGRIDYIGRPALEDISRNGPAQRSRGVVFDGGPCPACGSPWPVYASGRPVG' A
#
# COMPACT_ATOMS: atom_id res chain seq x y z
N MET A 1 8.28 -4.75 -0.70
CA MET A 1 7.50 -4.59 -1.94
C MET A 1 7.49 -5.92 -2.67
N THR A 2 6.31 -6.43 -3.02
CA THR A 2 6.14 -7.59 -3.89
C THR A 2 5.74 -7.12 -5.29
N ARG A 3 5.74 -8.04 -6.28
CA ARG A 3 5.29 -7.72 -7.65
C ARG A 3 3.79 -7.38 -7.75
N SER A 4 3.02 -7.68 -6.71
CA SER A 4 1.58 -7.41 -6.66
C SER A 4 1.24 -6.01 -6.15
N ASN A 5 2.21 -5.25 -5.65
CA ASN A 5 1.97 -3.91 -5.12
C ASN A 5 2.51 -2.82 -6.06
N ASN A 6 1.87 -1.66 -6.07
CA ASN A 6 2.44 -0.45 -6.64
C ASN A 6 3.06 0.46 -5.55
N PRO A 7 3.98 1.38 -5.92
CA PRO A 7 4.64 2.29 -4.96
C PRO A 7 3.68 3.13 -4.10
N LEU A 8 2.51 3.51 -4.64
CA LEU A 8 1.55 4.37 -3.93
C LEU A 8 0.81 3.59 -2.83
N GLU A 9 0.62 2.29 -2.99
CA GLU A 9 0.05 1.42 -1.95
C GLU A 9 0.97 1.26 -0.73
N ILE A 10 2.29 1.40 -0.93
CA ILE A 10 3.31 1.19 0.11
C ILE A 10 3.95 2.49 0.61
N ASN A 11 3.25 3.62 0.43
CA ASN A 11 3.65 4.94 0.92
C ASN A 11 4.98 5.47 0.33
N LEU A 12 5.32 5.06 -0.89
CA LEU A 12 6.49 5.58 -1.61
C LEU A 12 6.12 6.74 -2.56
N ASP A 13 4.98 7.38 -2.32
CA ASP A 13 4.41 8.44 -3.15
C ASP A 13 5.43 9.56 -3.43
N ARG A 14 6.21 9.93 -2.40
CA ARG A 14 7.24 10.98 -2.46
C ARG A 14 8.34 10.70 -3.49
N PHE A 15 8.55 9.45 -3.86
CA PHE A 15 9.60 9.04 -4.80
C PHE A 15 9.09 8.86 -6.23
N CYS A 16 7.79 9.06 -6.48
CA CYS A 16 7.19 8.95 -7.80
C CYS A 16 7.08 10.33 -8.46
N ALA A 17 7.68 10.49 -9.64
CA ALA A 17 7.52 11.70 -10.45
C ALA A 17 6.19 11.65 -11.22
N LEU A 18 5.13 12.25 -10.66
CA LEU A 18 3.76 12.19 -11.19
C LEU A 18 3.34 13.45 -11.97
N ASP A 19 4.28 14.36 -12.23
CA ASP A 19 4.06 15.63 -12.93
C ASP A 19 4.22 15.52 -14.46
N GLY A 20 4.44 14.30 -14.98
CA GLY A 20 4.59 14.02 -16.41
C GLY A 20 5.86 14.57 -17.05
N ARG A 21 6.80 15.12 -16.25
CA ARG A 21 8.03 15.74 -16.80
C ARG A 21 9.11 14.75 -17.18
N ILE A 22 9.05 13.54 -16.63
CA ILE A 22 10.04 12.47 -16.85
C ILE A 22 9.29 11.25 -17.35
N ASP A 23 9.83 10.58 -18.37
CA ASP A 23 9.27 9.32 -18.87
C ASP A 23 9.91 8.11 -18.18
N TYR A 24 9.08 7.14 -17.79
CA TYR A 24 9.49 5.92 -17.09
C TYR A 24 8.46 4.81 -17.24
N ILE A 25 8.88 3.58 -16.97
CA ILE A 25 8.04 2.39 -17.11
C ILE A 25 6.86 2.48 -16.14
N GLY A 26 5.65 2.32 -16.66
CA GLY A 26 4.43 2.34 -15.86
C GLY A 26 3.92 3.73 -15.47
N ARG A 27 4.52 4.81 -16.00
CA ARG A 27 4.08 6.20 -15.76
C ARG A 27 2.58 6.43 -15.95
N PRO A 28 1.97 6.06 -17.10
CA PRO A 28 0.53 6.31 -17.29
C PRO A 28 -0.34 5.61 -16.24
N ALA A 29 0.06 4.41 -15.81
CA ALA A 29 -0.64 3.66 -14.78
C ALA A 29 -0.49 4.31 -13.39
N LEU A 30 0.71 4.78 -13.04
CA LEU A 30 0.93 5.45 -11.75
C LEU A 30 0.26 6.81 -11.67
N GLU A 31 0.24 7.58 -12.75
CA GLU A 31 -0.53 8.82 -12.84
C GLU A 31 -2.02 8.57 -12.66
N ASP A 32 -2.56 7.49 -13.24
CA ASP A 32 -3.96 7.13 -13.09
C ASP A 32 -4.32 6.68 -11.67
N ILE A 33 -3.50 5.82 -11.06
CA ILE A 33 -3.66 5.41 -9.66
C ILE A 33 -3.53 6.62 -8.73
N SER A 34 -2.64 7.57 -9.03
CA SER A 34 -2.53 8.78 -8.22
C SER A 34 -3.77 9.67 -8.30
N ARG A 35 -4.47 9.71 -9.45
CA ARG A 35 -5.73 10.47 -9.60
C ARG A 35 -6.91 9.79 -8.91
N ASN A 36 -7.03 8.47 -9.06
CA ASN A 36 -8.16 7.70 -8.54
C ASN A 36 -7.98 7.25 -7.08
N GLY A 37 -6.74 7.26 -6.59
CA GLY A 37 -6.33 6.69 -5.32
C GLY A 37 -5.96 5.20 -5.44
N PRO A 38 -5.01 4.70 -4.63
CA PRO A 38 -4.66 3.28 -4.60
C PRO A 38 -5.80 2.44 -4.02
N ALA A 39 -5.96 1.22 -4.52
CA ALA A 39 -7.01 0.29 -4.07
C ALA A 39 -6.84 -0.18 -2.61
N GLN A 40 -5.61 -0.14 -2.09
CA GLN A 40 -5.24 -0.52 -0.73
C GLN A 40 -4.05 0.33 -0.25
N ARG A 41 -3.74 0.29 1.05
CA ARG A 41 -2.58 1.02 1.59
C ARG A 41 -1.96 0.31 2.78
N SER A 42 -0.63 0.29 2.86
CA SER A 42 0.09 -0.16 4.06
C SER A 42 -0.17 0.79 5.22
N ARG A 43 -0.66 0.25 6.34
CA ARG A 43 -0.98 1.00 7.57
C ARG A 43 -0.38 0.29 8.78
N GLY A 44 0.11 1.07 9.74
CA GLY A 44 0.42 0.57 11.07
C GLY A 44 -0.86 0.40 11.87
N VAL A 45 -0.95 -0.70 12.62
CA VAL A 45 -2.04 -0.98 13.55
C VAL A 45 -1.41 -1.25 14.92
N VAL A 46 -2.01 -0.68 15.96
CA VAL A 46 -1.64 -0.96 17.35
C VAL A 46 -2.70 -1.90 17.91
N PHE A 47 -2.26 -3.07 18.37
CA PHE A 47 -3.10 -4.00 19.11
C PHE A 47 -2.91 -3.75 20.60
N ASP A 48 -4.01 -3.71 21.34
CA ASP A 48 -3.94 -3.81 22.80
C ASP A 48 -3.60 -5.25 23.20
N GLY A 49 -2.95 -5.42 24.35
CA GLY A 49 -2.56 -6.73 24.89
C GLY A 49 -1.06 -6.89 25.16
N GLY A 50 -0.70 -8.12 25.53
CA GLY A 50 0.67 -8.50 25.89
C GLY A 50 1.56 -8.79 24.67
N PRO A 51 2.78 -9.31 24.92
CA PRO A 51 3.72 -9.67 23.87
C PRO A 51 3.09 -10.56 22.79
N CYS A 52 3.26 -10.16 21.53
CA CYS A 52 2.77 -10.89 20.38
C CYS A 52 3.95 -11.54 19.63
N PRO A 53 3.76 -12.71 18.98
CA PRO A 53 4.76 -13.25 18.07
C PRO A 53 5.15 -12.25 16.98
N ALA A 54 6.33 -12.43 16.38
CA ALA A 54 6.75 -11.62 15.26
C ALA A 54 5.75 -11.75 14.09
N CYS A 55 5.37 -10.62 13.50
CA CYS A 55 4.58 -10.60 12.26
C CYS A 55 5.49 -10.94 11.07
N GLY A 56 5.77 -12.23 10.88
CA GLY A 56 6.63 -12.74 9.78
C GLY A 56 5.90 -12.90 8.44
N SER A 57 4.58 -12.94 8.48
CA SER A 57 3.68 -13.02 7.32
C SER A 57 2.51 -12.06 7.55
N PRO A 58 1.85 -11.56 6.48
CA PRO A 58 0.67 -10.72 6.62
C PRO A 58 -0.41 -11.43 7.45
N TRP A 59 -0.87 -10.78 8.52
CA TRP A 59 -1.98 -11.26 9.32
C TRP A 59 -3.29 -10.76 8.72
N PRO A 60 -4.32 -11.61 8.62
CA PRO A 60 -5.59 -11.17 8.09
C PRO A 60 -6.27 -10.22 9.08
N VAL A 61 -6.74 -9.09 8.58
CA VAL A 61 -7.45 -8.06 9.33
C VAL A 61 -8.92 -8.11 8.95
N TYR A 62 -9.79 -8.21 9.96
CA TYR A 62 -11.23 -8.26 9.76
C TYR A 62 -11.92 -7.05 10.39
N ALA A 63 -12.90 -6.49 9.69
CA ALA A 63 -13.84 -5.52 10.23
C ALA A 63 -15.26 -6.07 10.06
N SER A 64 -16.00 -6.20 11.17
CA SER A 64 -17.37 -6.73 11.17
C SER A 64 -17.51 -8.08 10.44
N GLY A 65 -16.52 -8.97 10.62
CA GLY A 65 -16.49 -10.30 10.00
C GLY A 65 -16.09 -10.33 8.52
N ARG A 66 -15.71 -9.19 7.92
CA ARG A 66 -15.23 -9.12 6.52
C ARG A 66 -13.72 -8.86 6.47
N PRO A 67 -12.98 -9.54 5.59
CA PRO A 67 -11.55 -9.27 5.41
C PRO A 67 -11.36 -7.88 4.81
N VAL A 68 -10.49 -7.08 5.42
CA VAL A 68 -10.15 -5.70 5.01
C VAL A 68 -8.65 -5.48 4.88
N GLY A 69 -7.83 -6.50 5.16
CA GLY A 69 -6.38 -6.48 5.07
C GLY A 69 -5.77 -7.84 5.35
#